data_AF-J0WP15-F1
#
_entry.id   AF-J0WP15-F1
#
_cell.length_a   1.000
_cell.length_b   1.000
_cell.length_c   1.000
_cell.angle_alpha   90.00
_cell.angle_beta   90.00
_cell.angle_gamma   90.00
#
_symmetry.space_group_name_H-M   'P 1'
#
loop_
_entity.id
_entity.type
_entity.pdbx_description
1 polymer ?
#
loop_
_entity_poly.entity_id
_entity_poly.type
_entity_poly.pdbx_seq_one_letter_code
_entity_poly.pdbx_strand_id
1 'polypeptide(L)'
;MSSSRAHPKASGVNGSKHLAGVSKNPSATARSKPLVIDEHGAIIVSDSDDDPQHDALQDDEPRHEPLPRRFIPPKLKALPSRTNPRPLASERMKKRVERPQDKNKKRMRDTDEEEERNQGDDRRRDKTHERQAANKLIIRELEAAKKEADDLKVELEEKMADLRKQVECEICLETLWKPWALTDCGHTFCQTCLVSLFDRQKFECPTCRARVTHRPVEIFAFKSVIHTISGVASVEVDILDDAGRVWDPFWPAAVGGN
;
A
#
# COMPACT_ATOMS: atom_id res chain seq x y z
N MET A 1 -12.16 69.18 19.89
CA MET A 1 -11.17 68.22 19.35
C MET A 1 -11.79 66.82 19.46
N SER A 2 -12.94 66.54 18.85
CA SER A 2 -13.18 66.36 17.40
C SER A 2 -12.34 65.22 16.82
N SER A 3 -12.87 64.00 16.83
CA SER A 3 -12.65 63.07 15.73
C SER A 3 -13.79 62.05 15.66
N SER A 4 -14.75 62.36 14.79
CA SER A 4 -15.78 61.46 14.28
C SER A 4 -15.17 60.58 13.19
N ARG A 5 -15.49 59.29 13.14
CA ARG A 5 -15.30 58.49 11.92
C ARG A 5 -16.57 57.73 11.58
N ALA A 6 -17.05 58.04 10.38
CA ALA A 6 -18.28 57.55 9.78
C ALA A 6 -18.13 56.13 9.22
N HIS A 7 -19.21 55.37 9.30
CA HIS A 7 -19.46 54.16 8.49
C HIS A 7 -20.24 54.54 7.22
N PRO A 8 -19.98 53.88 6.08
CA PRO A 8 -20.97 53.79 5.01
C PRO A 8 -21.57 52.38 4.89
N LYS A 9 -22.89 52.32 4.68
CA LYS A 9 -23.65 51.18 4.15
C LYS A 9 -24.02 51.46 2.68
N ALA A 10 -23.96 50.45 1.82
CA ALA A 10 -24.77 50.26 0.61
C ALA A 10 -24.48 48.86 0.02
N SER A 11 -25.47 47.97 -0.11
CA SER A 11 -26.20 47.60 -1.37
C SER A 11 -25.27 46.97 -2.43
N GLY A 12 -25.41 45.74 -2.91
CA GLY A 12 -26.61 44.99 -3.33
C GLY A 12 -26.62 44.93 -4.86
N VAL A 13 -26.33 43.76 -5.48
CA VAL A 13 -26.62 43.48 -6.91
C VAL A 13 -26.73 41.97 -7.21
N ASN A 14 -27.98 41.59 -7.52
CA ASN A 14 -28.53 40.70 -8.56
C ASN A 14 -27.73 39.52 -9.18
N GLY A 15 -28.50 38.44 -9.40
CA GLY A 15 -28.06 37.19 -10.01
C GLY A 15 -27.98 37.17 -11.54
N SER A 16 -27.57 36.01 -12.06
CA SER A 16 -27.78 35.53 -13.44
C SER A 16 -27.44 34.04 -13.46
N LYS A 17 -28.43 33.16 -13.62
CA LYS A 17 -28.97 32.59 -14.86
C LYS A 17 -28.28 31.28 -15.27
N HIS A 18 -29.14 30.27 -15.41
CA HIS A 18 -28.94 28.95 -15.99
C HIS A 18 -28.15 28.95 -17.31
N LEU A 19 -27.28 27.95 -17.47
CA LEU A 19 -27.09 27.26 -18.74
C LEU A 19 -26.99 25.75 -18.49
N ALA A 20 -27.93 25.03 -19.08
CA ALA A 20 -27.92 23.58 -19.22
C ALA A 20 -26.95 23.19 -20.34
N GLY A 21 -26.17 22.12 -20.12
CA GLY A 21 -25.29 21.52 -21.11
C GLY A 21 -25.22 20.02 -20.88
N VAL A 22 -25.89 19.28 -21.76
CA VAL A 22 -26.06 17.83 -21.80
C VAL A 22 -24.71 17.10 -21.91
N SER A 23 -24.47 16.08 -21.08
CA SER A 23 -23.64 14.94 -21.49
C SER A 23 -24.20 13.63 -20.92
N LYS A 24 -24.24 12.64 -21.79
CA LYS A 24 -24.93 11.35 -21.65
C LYS A 24 -24.10 10.42 -20.76
N ASN A 25 -24.70 9.89 -19.70
CA ASN A 25 -24.15 8.73 -18.97
C ASN A 25 -24.63 7.43 -19.64
N PRO A 26 -23.73 6.51 -20.00
CA PRO A 26 -24.04 5.10 -19.99
C PRO A 26 -23.54 4.45 -18.70
N SER A 27 -24.44 3.70 -18.09
CA SER A 27 -24.23 2.77 -16.98
C SER A 27 -23.23 1.67 -17.36
N ALA A 28 -22.27 1.38 -16.47
CA ALA A 28 -21.67 0.05 -16.32
C ALA A 28 -20.92 -0.03 -14.98
N THR A 29 -21.58 -0.55 -13.96
CA THR A 29 -20.96 -1.09 -12.73
C THR A 29 -19.96 -2.20 -13.09
N ALA A 30 -18.67 -1.96 -12.93
CA ALA A 30 -17.66 -3.00 -12.83
C ALA A 30 -17.36 -3.27 -11.35
N ARG A 31 -17.91 -4.35 -10.79
CA ARG A 31 -17.52 -4.86 -9.47
C ARG A 31 -16.11 -5.45 -9.60
N SER A 32 -15.10 -4.79 -9.03
CA SER A 32 -13.76 -5.36 -8.90
C SER A 32 -13.78 -6.52 -7.88
N LYS A 33 -13.29 -7.70 -8.28
CA LYS A 33 -13.13 -8.86 -7.41
C LYS A 33 -12.03 -8.59 -6.35
N PRO A 34 -12.13 -9.17 -5.13
CA PRO A 34 -11.18 -8.92 -4.05
C PRO A 34 -9.82 -9.56 -4.34
N LEU A 35 -8.75 -8.82 -4.07
CA LEU A 35 -7.37 -9.30 -4.14
C LEU A 35 -7.08 -10.19 -2.92
N VAL A 36 -6.57 -11.41 -3.13
CA VAL A 36 -6.08 -12.29 -2.07
C VAL A 36 -4.57 -12.08 -1.95
N ILE A 37 -4.11 -11.83 -0.72
CA ILE A 37 -2.71 -11.60 -0.36
C ILE A 37 -2.27 -12.83 0.44
N ASP A 38 -1.11 -13.40 0.12
CA ASP A 38 -0.53 -14.49 0.90
C ASP A 38 0.24 -13.98 2.14
N GLU A 39 0.67 -14.91 2.99
CA GLU A 39 1.36 -14.68 4.28
C GLU A 39 2.74 -13.99 4.16
N HIS A 40 3.20 -13.72 2.95
CA HIS A 40 4.42 -12.97 2.66
C HIS A 40 4.16 -11.61 1.98
N GLY A 41 2.89 -11.21 1.84
CA GLY A 41 2.51 -9.87 1.41
C GLY A 41 2.59 -9.62 -0.10
N ALA A 42 2.63 -10.67 -0.92
CA ALA A 42 2.65 -10.53 -2.39
C ALA A 42 1.22 -10.44 -2.96
N ILE A 43 0.98 -9.49 -3.88
CA ILE A 43 -0.28 -9.35 -4.61
C ILE A 43 -0.25 -10.27 -5.83
N ILE A 44 -1.09 -11.30 -5.85
CA ILE A 44 -1.24 -12.19 -7.01
C ILE A 44 -2.26 -11.56 -7.97
N VAL A 45 -1.80 -11.02 -9.09
CA VAL A 45 -2.67 -10.58 -10.20
C VAL A 45 -3.00 -11.81 -11.04
N SER A 46 -4.24 -12.28 -10.98
CA SER A 46 -4.77 -13.31 -11.88
C SER A 46 -5.13 -12.67 -13.21
N ASP A 47 -4.23 -12.72 -14.18
CA ASP A 47 -4.57 -12.42 -15.57
C ASP A 47 -5.28 -13.65 -16.19
N SER A 48 -6.51 -13.47 -16.62
CA SER A 48 -7.25 -14.38 -17.49
C SER A 48 -7.91 -13.53 -18.58
N ASP A 49 -7.68 -13.88 -19.84
CA ASP A 49 -8.71 -14.33 -20.80
C ASP A 49 -8.08 -14.72 -22.17
N ASP A 50 -8.10 -16.05 -22.44
CA ASP A 50 -8.37 -16.84 -23.69
C ASP A 50 -7.67 -16.53 -25.05
N ASP A 51 -7.27 -17.49 -25.90
CA ASP A 51 -7.89 -18.80 -26.31
C ASP A 51 -6.91 -19.60 -27.25
N PRO A 52 -7.21 -20.80 -27.85
CA PRO A 52 -7.38 -22.17 -27.32
C PRO A 52 -6.34 -23.23 -27.83
N GLN A 53 -6.30 -24.38 -27.12
CA GLN A 53 -5.98 -25.76 -27.54
C GLN A 53 -4.54 -26.16 -27.98
N HIS A 54 -3.85 -26.98 -27.16
CA HIS A 54 -3.80 -28.44 -27.35
C HIS A 54 -3.19 -29.15 -26.11
N ASP A 55 -3.65 -30.38 -25.91
CA ASP A 55 -3.64 -31.20 -24.70
C ASP A 55 -2.28 -31.68 -24.14
N ALA A 56 -2.34 -31.92 -22.81
CA ALA A 56 -1.92 -33.13 -22.08
C ALA A 56 -0.48 -33.31 -21.56
N LEU A 57 -0.41 -33.28 -20.21
CA LEU A 57 0.27 -34.23 -19.29
C LEU A 57 1.82 -34.18 -19.24
N GLN A 58 2.55 -34.35 -18.13
CA GLN A 58 2.36 -34.41 -16.67
C GLN A 58 3.80 -34.55 -16.09
N ASP A 59 3.99 -34.11 -14.85
CA ASP A 59 4.92 -34.64 -13.84
C ASP A 59 6.45 -34.34 -13.81
N ASP A 60 6.83 -33.93 -12.57
CA ASP A 60 8.04 -34.19 -11.77
C ASP A 60 9.35 -33.36 -11.89
N GLU A 61 9.63 -32.64 -10.80
CA GLU A 61 10.96 -32.26 -10.26
C GLU A 61 11.73 -33.55 -9.80
N PRO A 62 13.01 -33.51 -9.34
CA PRO A 62 14.19 -32.73 -9.72
C PRO A 62 15.51 -33.55 -9.81
N ARG A 63 16.62 -32.83 -10.08
CA ARG A 63 17.95 -32.94 -9.42
C ARG A 63 19.13 -33.62 -10.18
N HIS A 64 20.27 -32.93 -10.02
CA HIS A 64 21.68 -33.35 -10.11
C HIS A 64 22.47 -33.24 -11.44
N GLU A 65 23.37 -32.25 -11.40
CA GLU A 65 24.58 -32.09 -12.21
C GLU A 65 25.60 -33.21 -11.89
N PRO A 66 26.25 -33.81 -12.91
CA PRO A 66 27.72 -33.69 -12.99
C PRO A 66 28.36 -33.76 -14.40
N LEU A 67 29.35 -32.90 -14.62
CA LEU A 67 30.61 -32.96 -15.41
C LEU A 67 30.74 -33.80 -16.72
N PRO A 68 31.56 -33.35 -17.70
CA PRO A 68 31.48 -33.80 -19.10
C PRO A 68 32.17 -35.16 -19.33
N ARG A 69 31.58 -36.00 -20.20
CA ARG A 69 32.22 -37.25 -20.67
C ARG A 69 32.36 -37.34 -22.19
N ARG A 70 33.53 -37.89 -22.54
CA ARG A 70 34.14 -38.04 -23.87
C ARG A 70 33.25 -38.71 -24.91
N PHE A 71 33.37 -38.22 -26.15
CA PHE A 71 32.72 -38.76 -27.34
C PHE A 71 33.30 -40.13 -27.74
N ILE A 72 32.43 -41.12 -27.95
CA ILE A 72 32.75 -42.43 -28.53
C ILE A 72 31.68 -42.74 -29.59
N PRO A 73 32.04 -43.09 -30.85
CA PRO A 73 31.06 -43.30 -31.91
C PRO A 73 30.51 -44.75 -31.94
N PRO A 74 29.22 -45.00 -32.24
CA PRO A 74 28.69 -46.36 -32.37
C PRO A 74 28.82 -46.94 -33.79
N LYS A 75 29.01 -48.27 -33.84
CA LYS A 75 29.30 -49.10 -35.02
C LYS A 75 28.04 -49.58 -35.77
N LEU A 76 28.24 -49.76 -37.07
CA LEU A 76 27.35 -50.35 -38.09
C LEU A 76 26.93 -51.81 -37.81
N LYS A 77 25.74 -52.20 -38.30
CA LYS A 77 25.38 -53.61 -38.61
C LYS A 77 24.70 -53.74 -39.98
N ALA A 78 25.11 -54.81 -40.66
CA ALA A 78 24.77 -55.34 -42.00
C ALA A 78 23.39 -56.07 -42.03
N LEU A 79 22.76 -56.58 -43.10
CA LEU A 79 22.82 -56.71 -44.58
C LEU A 79 21.43 -57.33 -44.97
N PRO A 80 20.97 -57.36 -46.25
CA PRO A 80 21.03 -58.66 -46.94
C PRO A 80 21.27 -58.60 -48.46
N SER A 81 21.76 -59.73 -48.97
CA SER A 81 22.05 -60.07 -50.37
C SER A 81 20.90 -60.83 -51.02
N ARG A 82 20.59 -60.55 -52.30
CA ARG A 82 20.56 -61.56 -53.39
C ARG A 82 20.22 -60.94 -54.77
N THR A 83 21.15 -61.16 -55.71
CA THR A 83 21.03 -61.53 -57.16
C THR A 83 19.95 -60.83 -58.00
N ASN A 84 20.23 -60.14 -59.14
CA ASN A 84 20.91 -60.60 -60.37
C ASN A 84 21.32 -59.40 -61.30
N PRO A 85 21.97 -59.58 -62.48
CA PRO A 85 23.04 -58.69 -62.99
C PRO A 85 22.68 -57.60 -64.04
N ARG A 86 23.47 -56.49 -64.00
CA ARG A 86 23.78 -55.45 -65.03
C ARG A 86 22.58 -54.61 -65.58
N PRO A 87 22.76 -53.36 -66.08
CA PRO A 87 23.92 -52.84 -66.81
C PRO A 87 24.65 -51.68 -66.13
N LEU A 88 25.91 -51.51 -66.52
CA LEU A 88 26.72 -50.32 -66.27
C LEU A 88 26.05 -49.12 -66.97
N ALA A 89 25.22 -48.39 -66.25
CA ALA A 89 24.93 -47.00 -66.56
C ALA A 89 25.60 -46.19 -65.47
N SER A 90 26.71 -45.54 -65.82
CA SER A 90 27.32 -44.52 -65.00
C SER A 90 26.26 -43.45 -64.70
N GLU A 91 25.66 -43.47 -63.51
CA GLU A 91 25.04 -42.28 -62.95
C GLU A 91 26.17 -41.29 -62.70
N ARG A 92 26.53 -40.60 -63.78
CA ARG A 92 27.34 -39.41 -63.75
C ARG A 92 26.50 -38.42 -62.94
N MET A 93 26.78 -38.33 -61.64
CA MET A 93 26.32 -37.27 -60.77
C MET A 93 26.65 -35.98 -61.54
N LYS A 94 25.68 -35.43 -62.26
CA LYS A 94 25.86 -34.18 -62.99
C LYS A 94 26.01 -33.18 -61.86
N LYS A 95 27.24 -32.87 -61.45
CA LYS A 95 27.55 -31.64 -60.73
C LYS A 95 26.97 -30.57 -61.62
N ARG A 96 25.76 -30.12 -61.29
CA ARG A 96 25.12 -29.01 -61.95
C ARG A 96 26.07 -27.85 -61.67
N VAL A 97 26.90 -27.52 -62.64
CA VAL A 97 27.76 -26.35 -62.57
C VAL A 97 26.78 -25.19 -62.60
N GLU A 98 26.38 -24.72 -61.42
CA GLU A 98 25.57 -23.51 -61.30
C GLU A 98 26.28 -22.41 -62.08
N ARG A 99 25.56 -21.79 -63.03
CA ARG A 99 26.13 -20.70 -63.82
C ARG A 99 26.60 -19.62 -62.84
N PRO A 100 27.75 -18.98 -63.09
CA PRO A 100 28.26 -17.90 -62.23
C PRO A 100 27.22 -16.81 -61.91
N GLN A 101 26.27 -16.58 -62.83
CA GLN A 101 25.14 -15.67 -62.68
C GLN A 101 24.14 -16.10 -61.59
N ASP A 102 23.84 -17.40 -61.44
CA ASP A 102 22.92 -17.93 -60.41
C ASP A 102 23.52 -17.85 -59.00
N LYS A 103 24.84 -18.07 -58.88
CA LYS A 103 25.57 -17.93 -57.61
C LYS A 103 25.59 -16.50 -57.10
N ASN A 104 25.73 -15.52 -58.01
CA ASN A 104 25.73 -14.11 -57.63
C ASN A 104 24.33 -13.66 -57.18
N LYS A 105 23.27 -14.13 -57.85
CA LYS A 105 21.87 -13.85 -57.48
C LYS A 105 21.49 -14.46 -56.13
N LYS A 106 21.95 -15.69 -55.85
CA LYS A 106 21.77 -16.32 -54.53
C LYS A 106 22.49 -15.55 -53.43
N ARG A 107 23.75 -15.15 -53.64
CA ARG A 107 24.52 -14.36 -52.67
C ARG A 107 23.86 -13.01 -52.37
N MET A 108 23.34 -12.31 -53.39
CA MET A 108 22.58 -11.07 -53.17
C MET A 108 21.33 -11.31 -52.32
N ARG A 109 20.57 -12.37 -52.62
CA ARG A 109 19.38 -12.71 -51.84
C ARG A 109 19.73 -13.08 -50.39
N ASP A 110 20.80 -13.85 -50.19
CA ASP A 110 21.27 -14.22 -48.85
C ASP A 110 21.72 -12.97 -48.05
N THR A 111 22.35 -11.98 -48.70
CA THR A 111 22.70 -10.70 -48.06
C THR A 111 21.48 -9.82 -47.77
N ASP A 112 20.51 -9.74 -48.68
CA ASP A 112 19.28 -8.97 -48.48
C ASP A 112 18.46 -9.55 -47.29
N GLU A 113 18.37 -10.89 -47.20
CA GLU A 113 17.70 -11.59 -46.09
C GLU A 113 18.44 -11.44 -44.75
N GLU A 114 19.77 -11.25 -44.77
CA GLU A 114 20.58 -10.96 -43.58
C GLU A 114 20.42 -9.50 -43.12
N GLU A 115 20.37 -8.54 -44.04
CA GLU A 115 20.08 -7.13 -43.73
C GLU A 115 18.67 -6.94 -43.15
N GLU A 116 17.65 -7.61 -43.70
CA GLU A 116 16.29 -7.55 -43.16
C GLU A 116 16.19 -8.10 -41.72
N ARG A 117 16.95 -9.16 -41.40
CA ARG A 117 17.04 -9.70 -40.03
C ARG A 117 17.71 -8.71 -39.07
N ASN A 118 18.84 -8.14 -39.47
CA ASN A 118 19.57 -7.15 -38.67
C ASN A 118 18.71 -5.91 -38.40
N GLN A 119 18.00 -5.40 -39.41
CA GLN A 119 17.03 -4.31 -39.23
C GLN A 119 15.90 -4.68 -38.25
N GLY A 120 15.45 -5.94 -38.27
CA GLY A 120 14.47 -6.46 -37.32
C GLY A 120 14.97 -6.45 -35.88
N ASP A 121 16.22 -6.86 -35.65
CA ASP A 121 16.84 -6.91 -34.33
C ASP A 121 17.17 -5.51 -33.78
N ASP A 122 17.60 -4.58 -34.64
CA ASP A 122 17.81 -3.17 -34.26
C ASP A 122 16.50 -2.53 -33.79
N ARG A 123 15.40 -2.71 -34.55
CA ARG A 123 14.07 -2.21 -34.15
C ARG A 123 13.59 -2.79 -32.82
N ARG A 124 13.91 -4.05 -32.52
CA ARG A 124 13.57 -4.69 -31.23
C ARG A 124 14.38 -4.10 -30.08
N ARG A 125 15.67 -3.83 -30.31
CA ARG A 125 16.56 -3.18 -29.34
C ARG A 125 16.09 -1.77 -29.03
N ASP A 126 15.76 -0.98 -30.04
CA ASP A 126 15.27 0.39 -29.89
C ASP A 126 14.00 0.45 -29.05
N LYS A 127 13.00 -0.39 -29.38
CA LYS A 127 11.75 -0.50 -28.59
C LYS A 127 12.00 -0.92 -27.14
N THR A 128 12.97 -1.80 -26.91
CA THR A 128 13.33 -2.25 -25.55
C THR A 128 13.97 -1.11 -24.77
N HIS A 129 14.88 -0.36 -25.39
CA HIS A 129 15.53 0.78 -24.78
C HIS A 129 14.55 1.92 -24.47
N GLU A 130 13.60 2.19 -25.37
CA GLU A 130 12.51 3.14 -25.16
C GLU A 130 11.64 2.74 -23.97
N ARG A 131 11.23 1.46 -23.88
CA ARG A 131 10.47 0.96 -22.73
C ARG A 131 11.27 1.04 -21.43
N GLN A 132 12.57 0.72 -21.46
CA GLN A 132 13.44 0.85 -20.29
C GLN A 132 13.57 2.31 -19.84
N ALA A 133 13.68 3.25 -20.78
CA ALA A 133 13.72 4.68 -20.47
C ALA A 133 12.39 5.15 -19.84
N ALA A 134 11.24 4.74 -20.40
CA ALA A 134 9.92 5.05 -19.84
C ALA A 134 9.74 4.47 -18.43
N ASN A 135 10.09 3.19 -18.22
CA ASN A 135 10.01 2.56 -16.90
C ASN A 135 10.90 3.29 -15.87
N LYS A 136 12.09 3.74 -16.28
CA LYS A 136 12.99 4.50 -15.41
C LYS A 136 12.42 5.85 -14.98
N LEU A 137 11.62 6.50 -15.83
CA LEU A 137 10.93 7.73 -15.47
C LEU A 137 9.81 7.46 -14.44
N ILE A 138 9.00 6.43 -14.67
CA ILE A 138 7.92 6.04 -13.76
C ILE A 138 8.47 5.67 -12.38
N ILE A 139 9.55 4.88 -12.32
CA ILE A 139 10.18 4.49 -11.05
C ILE A 139 10.61 5.73 -10.25
N ARG A 140 11.25 6.71 -10.91
CA ARG A 140 11.66 7.95 -10.25
C ARG A 140 10.49 8.75 -9.70
N GLU A 141 9.39 8.79 -10.44
CA GLU A 141 8.17 9.48 -10.01
C GLU A 141 7.52 8.78 -8.81
N LEU A 142 7.45 7.45 -8.83
CA LEU A 142 6.96 6.65 -7.71
C LEU A 142 7.84 6.80 -6.46
N GLU A 143 9.16 6.82 -6.62
CA GLU A 143 10.10 7.05 -5.52
C GLU A 143 9.93 8.45 -4.92
N ALA A 144 9.74 9.47 -5.76
CA ALA A 144 9.48 10.84 -5.30
C ALA A 144 8.15 10.94 -4.54
N ALA A 145 7.07 10.38 -5.09
CA ALA A 145 5.75 10.37 -4.45
C ALA A 145 5.76 9.58 -3.13
N LYS A 146 6.48 8.45 -3.08
CA LYS A 146 6.65 7.68 -1.84
C LYS A 146 7.39 8.50 -0.79
N LYS A 147 8.47 9.17 -1.18
CA LYS A 147 9.22 10.03 -0.26
C LYS A 147 8.33 11.14 0.31
N GLU A 148 7.52 11.79 -0.53
CA GLU A 148 6.57 12.81 -0.08
C GLU A 148 5.54 12.23 0.90
N ALA A 149 5.01 11.03 0.64
CA ALA A 149 4.10 10.35 1.56
C ALA A 149 4.77 9.97 2.89
N ASP A 150 6.02 9.52 2.86
CA ASP A 150 6.81 9.20 4.05
C ASP A 150 7.08 10.47 4.88
N ASP A 151 7.44 11.59 4.24
CA ASP A 151 7.64 12.88 4.91
C ASP A 151 6.33 13.39 5.58
N LEU A 152 5.18 13.30 4.89
CA LEU A 152 3.88 13.64 5.45
C LEU A 152 3.45 12.71 6.60
N LYS A 153 3.81 11.42 6.52
CA LYS A 153 3.55 10.46 7.60
C LYS A 153 4.33 10.83 8.86
N VAL A 154 5.59 11.24 8.73
CA VAL A 154 6.39 11.71 9.88
C VAL A 154 5.73 12.93 10.52
N GLU A 155 5.32 13.92 9.72
CA GLU A 155 4.63 15.10 10.24
C GLU A 155 3.30 14.75 10.96
N LEU A 156 2.55 13.78 10.41
CA LEU A 156 1.32 13.30 11.04
C LEU A 156 1.59 12.61 12.38
N GLU A 157 2.62 11.76 12.47
CA GLU A 157 2.98 11.09 13.73
C GLU A 157 3.43 12.07 14.81
N GLU A 158 4.17 13.12 14.44
CA GLU A 158 4.55 14.20 15.36
C GLU A 158 3.31 14.92 15.92
N LYS A 159 2.36 15.29 15.05
CA LYS A 159 1.09 15.91 15.46
C LYS A 159 0.25 14.98 16.33
N MET A 160 0.20 13.69 16.00
CA MET A 160 -0.50 12.68 16.80
C MET A 160 0.16 12.49 18.17
N ALA A 161 1.50 12.54 18.25
CA ALA A 161 2.22 12.51 19.51
C ALA A 161 1.87 13.72 20.40
N ASP A 162 1.77 14.92 19.83
CA ASP A 162 1.35 16.10 20.58
C ASP A 162 -0.10 16.01 21.07
N LEU A 163 -1.00 15.43 20.28
CA LEU A 163 -2.38 15.15 20.71
C LEU A 163 -2.44 14.12 21.82
N ARG A 164 -1.63 13.06 21.78
CA ARG A 164 -1.53 12.05 22.85
C ARG A 164 -1.16 12.68 24.20
N LYS A 165 -0.23 13.65 24.20
CA LYS A 165 0.15 14.40 25.40
C LYS A 165 -1.01 15.21 26.00
N GLN A 166 -1.94 15.70 25.18
CA GLN A 166 -3.11 16.47 25.67
C GLN A 166 -4.11 15.61 26.46
N VAL A 167 -4.04 14.29 26.33
CA VAL A 167 -4.90 13.33 27.02
C VAL A 167 -4.12 12.40 27.94
N GLU A 168 -2.91 12.82 28.35
CA GLU A 168 -2.07 12.11 29.30
C GLU A 168 -2.36 12.58 30.74
N CYS A 169 -2.37 11.65 31.68
CA CYS A 169 -2.52 11.94 33.10
C CYS A 169 -1.17 12.36 33.70
N GLU A 170 -1.06 13.56 34.28
CA GLU A 170 0.21 14.02 34.86
C GLU A 170 0.65 13.28 36.15
N ILE A 171 -0.18 12.37 36.67
CA ILE A 171 0.17 11.53 37.84
C ILE A 171 0.84 10.23 37.39
N CYS A 172 0.25 9.51 36.44
CA CYS A 172 0.74 8.20 35.99
C CYS A 172 1.49 8.24 34.66
N LEU A 173 1.44 9.37 33.94
CA LEU A 173 2.07 9.57 32.62
C LEU A 173 1.58 8.59 31.55
N GLU A 174 0.34 8.13 31.72
CA GLU A 174 -0.36 7.28 30.75
C GLU A 174 -1.60 8.01 30.24
N THR A 175 -2.19 7.52 29.15
CA THR A 175 -3.48 8.03 28.66
C THR A 175 -4.53 8.01 29.77
N LEU A 176 -5.29 9.09 29.90
CA LEU A 176 -6.36 9.24 30.88
C LEU A 176 -7.35 8.05 30.84
N TRP A 177 -7.48 7.35 31.97
CA TRP A 177 -8.50 6.32 32.19
C TRP A 177 -9.58 6.83 33.13
N LYS A 178 -10.85 6.79 32.69
CA LYS A 178 -12.00 7.44 33.35
C LYS A 178 -11.60 8.85 33.82
N PRO A 179 -11.52 9.85 32.91
CA PRO A 179 -11.01 11.17 33.23
C PRO A 179 -11.92 11.94 34.19
N TRP A 180 -11.38 12.40 35.32
CA TRP A 180 -12.07 13.28 36.27
C TRP A 180 -11.31 14.60 36.42
N ALA A 181 -12.02 15.72 36.31
CA ALA A 181 -11.48 17.05 36.52
C ALA A 181 -11.67 17.51 37.97
N LEU A 182 -10.64 18.13 38.52
CA LEU A 182 -10.74 18.89 39.77
C LEU A 182 -11.55 20.16 39.49
N THR A 183 -12.70 20.31 40.14
CA THR A 183 -13.64 21.42 39.88
C THR A 183 -13.05 22.79 40.21
N ASP A 184 -12.15 22.87 41.20
CA ASP A 184 -11.52 24.12 41.62
C ASP A 184 -10.50 24.69 40.61
N CYS A 185 -9.95 23.86 39.69
CA CYS A 185 -8.91 24.31 38.75
C CYS A 185 -8.99 23.74 37.32
N GLY A 186 -9.85 22.76 37.06
CA GLY A 186 -10.06 22.15 35.74
C GLY A 186 -9.05 21.08 35.32
N HIS A 187 -7.93 20.89 36.05
CA HIS A 187 -6.95 19.85 35.70
C HIS A 187 -7.56 18.46 35.85
N THR A 188 -7.28 17.60 34.86
CA THR A 188 -7.93 16.30 34.67
C THR A 188 -6.95 15.16 34.87
N PHE A 189 -7.36 14.12 35.58
CA PHE A 189 -6.54 12.98 35.93
C PHE A 189 -7.37 11.68 35.88
N CYS A 190 -6.70 10.53 35.94
CA CYS A 190 -7.40 9.25 36.07
C CYS A 190 -8.14 9.16 37.41
N GLN A 191 -9.32 8.52 37.42
CA GLN A 191 -10.09 8.27 38.63
C GLN A 191 -9.23 7.64 39.74
N THR A 192 -8.52 6.57 39.41
CA THR A 192 -7.66 5.81 40.34
C THR A 192 -6.51 6.64 40.90
N CYS A 193 -5.95 7.55 40.09
CA CYS A 193 -4.87 8.44 40.50
C CYS A 193 -5.35 9.47 41.53
N LEU A 194 -6.53 10.06 41.32
CA LEU A 194 -7.13 10.99 42.28
C LEU A 194 -7.55 10.30 43.58
N VAL A 195 -8.17 9.12 43.50
CA VAL A 195 -8.52 8.33 44.70
C VAL A 195 -7.27 8.05 45.54
N SER A 196 -6.21 7.56 44.91
CA SER A 196 -4.93 7.30 45.58
C SER A 196 -4.30 8.55 46.20
N LEU A 197 -4.51 9.72 45.59
CA LEU A 197 -4.02 11.00 46.11
C LEU A 197 -4.79 11.43 47.36
N PHE A 198 -6.12 11.32 47.34
CA PHE A 198 -6.99 11.69 48.46
C PHE A 198 -6.94 10.71 49.62
N ASP A 199 -6.71 9.41 49.37
CA ASP A 199 -6.44 8.41 50.41
C ASP A 199 -5.22 8.79 51.26
N ARG A 200 -4.25 9.49 50.66
CA ARG A 200 -3.05 10.02 51.35
C ARG A 200 -3.29 11.40 51.99
N GLN A 201 -4.55 11.83 52.09
CA GLN A 201 -4.98 13.13 52.62
C GLN A 201 -4.36 14.34 51.89
N LYS A 202 -4.03 14.20 50.60
CA LYS A 202 -3.49 15.29 49.78
C LYS A 202 -4.57 15.91 48.91
N PHE A 203 -5.19 17.00 49.38
CA PHE A 203 -6.25 17.72 48.68
C PHE A 203 -5.72 18.94 47.91
N GLU A 204 -4.72 18.71 47.07
CA GLU A 204 -4.10 19.75 46.22
C GLU A 204 -3.87 19.18 44.81
N CYS A 205 -4.11 20.01 43.79
CA CYS A 205 -3.86 19.66 42.41
C CYS A 205 -2.35 19.43 42.16
N PRO A 206 -1.93 18.27 41.60
CA PRO A 206 -0.53 18.02 41.27
C PRO A 206 0.08 19.02 40.28
N THR A 207 -0.73 19.54 39.34
CA THR A 207 -0.29 20.45 38.28
C THR A 207 -0.10 21.89 38.79
N CYS A 208 -1.13 22.46 39.39
CA CYS A 208 -1.18 23.89 39.73
C CYS A 208 -1.20 24.19 41.24
N ARG A 209 -1.22 23.15 42.09
CA ARG A 209 -1.27 23.24 43.57
C ARG A 209 -2.50 23.95 44.13
N ALA A 210 -3.54 24.17 43.32
CA ALA A 210 -4.83 24.64 43.82
C ALA A 210 -5.39 23.65 44.85
N ARG A 211 -5.95 24.16 45.95
CA ARG A 211 -6.64 23.31 46.94
C ARG A 211 -7.90 22.72 46.30
N VAL A 212 -8.16 21.46 46.60
CA VAL A 212 -9.37 20.75 46.18
C VAL A 212 -10.39 20.84 47.31
N THR A 213 -11.45 21.61 47.10
CA THR A 213 -12.51 21.85 48.09
C THR A 213 -13.84 21.23 47.70
N HIS A 214 -13.95 20.79 46.44
CA HIS A 214 -15.16 20.23 45.86
C HIS A 214 -14.87 18.86 45.25
N ARG A 215 -15.93 18.04 45.15
CA ARG A 215 -15.86 16.73 44.51
C ARG A 215 -15.40 16.90 43.04
N PRO A 216 -14.48 16.04 42.55
CA PRO A 216 -14.15 15.99 41.13
C PRO A 216 -15.37 15.65 40.28
N VAL A 217 -15.33 16.00 38.98
CA VAL A 217 -16.40 15.71 38.01
C VAL A 217 -15.86 14.91 36.84
N GLU A 218 -16.56 13.85 36.43
CA GLU A 218 -16.20 13.02 35.29
C GLU A 218 -16.38 13.80 33.97
N ILE A 219 -15.37 13.77 33.11
CA ILE A 219 -15.39 14.44 31.81
C ILE A 219 -15.79 13.45 30.72
N PHE A 220 -17.10 13.22 30.57
CA PHE A 220 -17.65 12.28 29.58
C PHE A 220 -17.24 12.59 28.15
N ALA A 221 -17.11 13.88 27.80
CA ALA A 221 -16.70 14.32 26.46
C ALA A 221 -15.30 13.79 26.07
N PHE A 222 -14.42 13.54 27.05
CA PHE A 222 -13.07 13.05 26.77
C PHE A 222 -13.05 11.58 26.39
N LYS A 223 -14.09 10.79 26.70
CA LYS A 223 -14.13 9.35 26.38
C LYS A 223 -13.95 9.07 24.88
N SER A 224 -14.66 9.82 24.03
CA SER A 224 -14.57 9.66 22.57
C SER A 224 -13.22 10.14 22.03
N VAL A 225 -12.69 11.23 22.58
CA VAL A 225 -11.39 11.80 22.19
C VAL A 225 -10.25 10.85 22.54
N ILE A 226 -10.23 10.36 23.78
CA ILE A 226 -9.26 9.38 24.28
C ILE A 226 -9.28 8.12 23.41
N HIS A 227 -10.45 7.55 23.17
CA HIS A 227 -10.58 6.35 22.33
C HIS A 227 -10.04 6.58 20.90
N THR A 228 -10.27 7.75 20.32
CA THR A 228 -9.79 8.08 18.97
C THR A 228 -8.27 8.24 18.93
N ILE A 229 -7.68 8.87 19.95
CA ILE A 229 -6.25 9.18 20.02
C ILE A 229 -5.40 7.96 20.39
N SER A 230 -5.92 7.09 21.28
CA SER A 230 -5.22 5.88 21.72
C SER A 230 -5.16 4.78 20.66
N GLY A 231 -5.94 4.90 19.57
CA GLY A 231 -6.12 3.83 18.60
C GLY A 231 -6.83 2.62 19.23
N VAL A 232 -7.15 1.61 18.44
CA VAL A 232 -7.76 0.34 18.88
C VAL A 232 -6.85 -0.48 19.80
N ALA A 233 -6.45 0.07 20.95
CA ALA A 233 -6.33 -0.74 22.15
C ALA A 233 -7.77 -0.95 22.61
N SER A 234 -8.23 -2.19 22.60
CA SER A 234 -9.46 -2.60 23.25
C SER A 234 -9.33 -2.29 24.74
N VAL A 235 -9.58 -1.04 25.11
CA VAL A 235 -9.89 -0.73 26.49
C VAL A 235 -11.29 -1.26 26.64
N GLU A 236 -11.42 -2.45 27.25
CA GLU A 236 -12.71 -2.91 27.76
C GLU A 236 -13.28 -1.73 28.53
N VAL A 237 -14.27 -1.07 27.95
CA VAL A 237 -14.93 0.05 28.59
C VAL A 237 -15.76 -0.62 29.67
N ASP A 238 -15.14 -0.89 30.82
CA ASP A 238 -15.85 -1.41 31.97
C ASP A 238 -16.90 -0.37 32.35
N ILE A 239 -18.12 -0.62 31.86
CA ILE A 239 -19.38 -0.02 32.29
C ILE A 239 -19.67 -0.53 33.71
N LEU A 240 -18.70 -0.46 34.60
CA LEU A 240 -18.95 -0.46 36.03
C LEU A 240 -19.25 0.99 36.39
N ASP A 241 -20.55 1.25 36.36
CA ASP A 241 -21.26 2.42 36.86
C ASP A 241 -20.92 2.62 38.34
N ASP A 242 -19.96 3.51 38.57
CA ASP A 242 -19.72 4.04 39.89
C ASP A 242 -20.07 5.53 39.86
N ALA A 243 -21.38 5.77 39.94
CA ALA A 243 -22.11 7.05 39.92
C ALA A 243 -21.61 8.08 40.96
N GLY A 244 -20.33 8.43 40.93
CA GLY A 244 -19.68 9.34 41.87
C GLY A 244 -19.50 8.82 43.29
N ARG A 245 -19.94 7.60 43.62
CA ARG A 245 -19.86 7.02 44.97
C ARG A 245 -18.42 6.85 45.47
N VAL A 246 -17.48 6.66 44.56
CA VAL A 246 -16.04 6.60 44.88
C VAL A 246 -15.55 7.84 45.65
N TRP A 247 -16.25 8.97 45.54
CA TRP A 247 -15.89 10.21 46.23
C TRP A 247 -16.57 10.41 47.59
N ASP A 248 -17.53 9.55 47.95
CA ASP A 248 -18.27 9.64 49.21
C ASP A 248 -17.36 9.60 50.46
N PRO A 249 -16.29 8.78 50.53
CA PRO A 249 -15.37 8.78 51.67
C PRO A 249 -14.63 10.11 51.89
N PHE A 250 -14.42 10.90 50.83
CA PHE A 250 -13.64 12.15 50.88
C PHE A 250 -14.51 13.39 51.09
N TRP A 251 -15.75 13.35 50.60
CA TRP A 251 -16.76 14.40 50.80
C TRP A 251 -18.06 13.77 51.29
N PRO A 252 -18.14 13.27 52.53
CA PRO A 252 -19.38 12.69 53.03
C PRO A 252 -20.53 13.67 52.83
N ALA A 253 -21.66 13.19 52.30
CA ALA A 253 -22.86 14.01 52.24
C ALA A 253 -23.12 14.52 53.66
N ALA A 254 -23.37 15.83 53.81
CA ALA A 254 -23.71 16.40 55.10
C ALA A 254 -24.87 15.58 55.66
N VAL A 255 -24.58 14.75 56.66
CA VAL A 255 -25.59 13.99 57.38
C VAL A 255 -26.51 15.05 57.95
N GLY A 256 -27.70 15.17 57.35
CA GLY A 256 -28.65 16.22 57.69
C GLY A 256 -28.93 16.18 59.18
N GLY A 257 -28.47 17.21 59.88
CA GLY A 257 -28.97 17.52 61.21
C GLY A 257 -30.43 17.89 61.08
N ASN A 258 -31.29 17.06 61.67
CA ASN A 258 -32.67 17.38 61.97
C ASN A 258 -32.96 16.93 63.40
#